data_AF-A0A318YTX3-F1
#
_entry.id   AF-A0A318YTX3-F1
#
_cell.length_a   1.000
_cell.length_b   1.000
_cell.length_c   1.000
_cell.angle_alpha   90.00
_cell.angle_beta   90.00
_cell.angle_gamma   90.00
#
_symmetry.space_group_name_H-M   'P 1'
#
loop_
_entity.id
_entity.type
_entity.pdbx_description
1 polymer ?
#
loop_
_entity_poly.entity_id
_entity_poly.type
_entity_poly.pdbx_seq_one_letter_code
_entity_poly.pdbx_strand_id
1 'polypeptide(L)'
;MSPPHLPTTLTSTITTLTTLLLLTSFSLTTYTLTTHLHLAHTVTSLVPKVIIHDTAIIATTSYHIFTTILTCLTFITIYFLFPRFIFTKSISNPSWIQKALTSLATLLLTTSLLAFTVILATRKMSFGDVGPRVTVYLDEGLGEESLVYADDGRGVAGLVVGWVGWFGAAVLCGLMMVGGKKDEQKGDGDGKWVEKGEVEESS
;
A
#
# COMPACT_ATOMS: atom_id res chain seq x y z
N MET A 1 -0.05 25.04 -32.96
CA MET A 1 -0.89 24.03 -32.28
C MET A 1 -0.04 23.37 -31.20
N SER A 2 -0.32 23.67 -29.93
CA SER A 2 0.42 23.12 -28.80
C SER A 2 -0.02 21.66 -28.55
N PRO A 3 0.89 20.69 -28.29
CA PRO A 3 0.51 19.30 -28.06
C PRO A 3 -0.20 19.16 -26.70
N PRO A 4 -1.09 18.16 -26.53
CA PRO A 4 -1.98 18.08 -25.38
C PRO A 4 -1.20 17.75 -24.10
N HIS A 5 -1.22 18.66 -23.14
CA HIS A 5 -0.64 18.56 -21.79
C HIS A 5 -1.52 17.73 -20.82
N LEU A 6 -2.56 17.07 -21.35
CA LEU A 6 -3.59 16.35 -20.59
C LEU A 6 -3.14 15.07 -19.86
N PRO A 7 -2.20 14.23 -20.38
CA PRO A 7 -1.91 12.94 -19.73
C PRO A 7 -1.03 13.08 -18.47
N THR A 8 -0.23 14.14 -18.37
CA THR A 8 0.65 14.40 -17.23
C THR A 8 -0.10 14.92 -16.01
N THR A 9 -1.09 15.79 -16.21
CA THR A 9 -1.92 16.36 -15.13
C THR A 9 -2.85 15.33 -14.52
N LEU A 10 -3.45 14.44 -15.34
CA LEU A 10 -4.33 13.38 -14.85
C LEU A 10 -3.58 12.35 -14.01
N THR A 11 -2.41 11.88 -14.47
CA THR A 11 -1.61 10.91 -13.70
C THR A 11 -1.09 11.53 -12.41
N SER A 12 -0.63 12.79 -12.45
CA SER A 12 -0.19 13.51 -11.25
C SER A 12 -1.31 13.69 -10.23
N THR A 13 -2.52 14.06 -10.67
CA THR A 13 -3.67 14.24 -9.77
C THR A 13 -4.13 12.93 -9.15
N ILE A 14 -4.16 11.83 -9.93
CA ILE A 14 -4.46 10.49 -9.43
C ILE A 14 -3.40 10.08 -8.39
N THR A 15 -2.10 10.30 -8.67
CA THR A 15 -1.02 10.00 -7.72
C THR A 15 -1.19 10.80 -6.43
N THR A 16 -1.39 12.12 -6.49
CA THR A 16 -1.56 12.96 -5.30
C THR A 16 -2.78 12.52 -4.48
N LEU A 17 -3.93 12.31 -5.13
CA LEU A 17 -5.14 11.84 -4.45
C LEU A 17 -4.92 10.48 -3.77
N THR A 18 -4.30 9.54 -4.49
CA THR A 18 -3.97 8.21 -3.98
C THR A 18 -3.09 8.31 -2.73
N THR A 19 -2.01 9.11 -2.80
CA THR A 19 -1.09 9.28 -1.67
C THR A 19 -1.76 9.94 -0.47
N LEU A 20 -2.67 10.89 -0.67
CA LEU A 20 -3.41 11.55 0.42
C LEU A 20 -4.39 10.59 1.12
N LEU A 21 -5.11 9.78 0.35
CA LEU A 21 -6.00 8.76 0.90
C LEU A 21 -5.22 7.72 1.70
N LEU A 22 -4.11 7.22 1.14
CA LEU A 22 -3.23 6.28 1.82
C LEU A 22 -2.63 6.89 3.10
N LEU A 23 -2.21 8.15 3.07
CA LEU A 23 -1.69 8.83 4.27
C LEU A 23 -2.77 9.02 5.34
N THR A 24 -4.01 9.30 4.93
CA THR A 24 -5.17 9.37 5.85
C THR A 24 -5.46 8.01 6.49
N SER A 25 -5.43 6.93 5.68
CA SER A 25 -5.54 5.53 6.17
C SER A 25 -4.43 5.22 7.18
N PHE A 26 -3.19 5.62 6.88
CA PHE A 26 -2.05 5.48 7.79
C PHE A 26 -2.28 6.21 9.12
N SER A 27 -2.74 7.47 9.09
CA SER A 27 -2.97 8.24 10.31
C SER A 27 -4.05 7.61 11.20
N LEU A 28 -5.17 7.17 10.60
CA LEU A 28 -6.26 6.51 11.34
C LEU A 28 -5.79 5.18 11.92
N THR A 29 -5.09 4.36 11.13
CA THR A 29 -4.58 3.06 11.58
C THR A 29 -3.52 3.20 12.69
N THR A 30 -2.67 4.23 12.60
CA THR A 30 -1.68 4.54 13.64
C THR A 30 -2.36 4.91 14.95
N TYR A 31 -3.44 5.68 14.89
CA TYR A 31 -4.21 6.03 16.07
C TYR A 31 -4.85 4.79 16.72
N THR A 32 -5.44 3.90 15.92
CA THR A 32 -5.97 2.61 16.39
C THR A 32 -4.87 1.79 17.07
N LEU A 33 -3.69 1.67 16.44
CA LEU A 33 -2.55 0.96 17.03
C LEU A 33 -2.11 1.57 18.38
N THR A 34 -1.98 2.89 18.48
CA THR A 34 -1.62 3.57 19.74
C THR A 34 -2.65 3.29 20.84
N THR A 35 -3.93 3.27 20.49
CA THR A 35 -5.01 2.97 21.44
C THR A 35 -4.90 1.54 21.97
N HIS A 36 -4.70 0.56 21.09
CA HIS A 36 -4.51 -0.83 21.49
C HIS A 36 -3.23 -1.06 22.29
N LEU A 37 -2.14 -0.36 21.98
CA LEU A 37 -0.90 -0.42 22.78
C LEU A 37 -1.10 0.13 24.20
N HIS A 38 -1.82 1.25 24.35
CA HIS A 38 -2.17 1.77 25.66
C HIS A 38 -3.08 0.83 26.43
N LEU A 39 -4.03 0.18 25.75
CA LEU A 39 -4.92 -0.82 26.33
C LEU A 39 -4.13 -2.02 26.85
N ALA A 40 -3.25 -2.58 26.02
CA ALA A 40 -2.38 -3.70 26.39
C ALA A 40 -1.45 -3.33 27.57
N HIS A 41 -0.88 -2.13 27.59
CA HIS A 41 -0.04 -1.67 28.69
C HIS A 41 -0.84 -1.49 30.00
N THR A 42 -2.06 -0.95 29.91
CA THR A 42 -2.93 -0.77 31.08
C THR A 42 -3.33 -2.12 31.66
N VAL A 43 -3.77 -3.06 30.82
CA VAL A 43 -4.18 -4.40 31.27
C VAL A 43 -3.01 -5.19 31.84
N THR A 44 -1.82 -5.14 31.24
CA THR A 44 -0.63 -5.82 31.79
C THR A 44 -0.17 -5.22 33.12
N SER A 45 -0.38 -3.91 33.35
CA SER A 45 -0.08 -3.27 34.63
C SER A 45 -1.05 -3.68 35.76
N LEU A 46 -2.32 -3.95 35.42
CA LEU A 46 -3.35 -4.38 36.37
C LEU A 46 -3.24 -5.86 36.73
N VAL A 47 -2.85 -6.70 35.78
CA VAL A 47 -2.76 -8.16 35.99
C VAL A 47 -1.48 -8.71 35.32
N PRO A 48 -0.35 -8.78 36.05
CA PRO A 48 0.95 -9.17 35.50
C PRO A 48 1.04 -10.59 34.93
N LYS A 49 0.03 -11.43 35.20
CA LYS A 49 -0.02 -12.85 34.80
C LYS A 49 -0.85 -13.10 33.53
N VAL A 50 -1.42 -12.06 32.91
CA VAL A 50 -2.25 -12.20 31.70
C VAL A 50 -1.38 -12.21 30.46
N ILE A 51 -1.40 -13.33 29.74
CA ILE A 51 -0.87 -13.40 28.38
C ILE A 51 -1.95 -12.86 27.46
N ILE A 52 -1.85 -11.59 27.08
CA ILE A 52 -2.80 -10.96 26.16
C ILE A 52 -2.47 -11.45 24.74
N HIS A 53 -3.42 -12.14 24.08
CA HIS A 53 -3.28 -12.61 22.70
C HIS A 53 -3.69 -11.52 21.67
N ASP A 54 -3.28 -10.27 21.91
CA ASP A 54 -3.61 -9.10 21.08
C ASP A 54 -2.54 -8.84 19.99
N THR A 55 -1.62 -9.79 19.79
CA THR A 55 -0.53 -9.69 18.80
C THR A 55 -1.06 -9.57 17.37
N ALA A 56 -2.25 -10.09 17.07
CA ALA A 56 -2.79 -10.12 15.71
C ALA A 56 -3.18 -8.71 15.19
N ILE A 57 -3.88 -7.90 16.00
CA ILE A 57 -4.26 -6.54 15.59
C ILE A 57 -3.02 -5.63 15.53
N ILE A 58 -2.09 -5.77 16.48
CA ILE A 58 -0.83 -5.02 16.51
C ILE A 58 0.03 -5.37 15.30
N ALA A 59 0.18 -6.66 14.97
CA ALA A 59 0.96 -7.09 13.82
C ALA A 59 0.35 -6.63 12.50
N THR A 60 -0.98 -6.74 12.34
CA THR A 60 -1.65 -6.34 11.09
C THR A 60 -1.68 -4.83 10.89
N THR A 61 -1.95 -4.04 11.92
CA THR A 61 -1.88 -2.57 11.85
C THR A 61 -0.45 -2.09 11.57
N SER A 62 0.57 -2.67 12.21
CA SER A 62 1.98 -2.37 11.94
C SER A 62 2.38 -2.73 10.50
N TYR A 63 1.92 -3.88 9.99
CA TYR A 63 2.14 -4.29 8.61
C TYR A 63 1.45 -3.35 7.61
N HIS A 64 0.22 -2.92 7.90
CA HIS A 64 -0.49 -1.94 7.08
C HIS A 64 0.24 -0.59 7.05
N ILE A 65 0.72 -0.11 8.20
CA ILE A 65 1.53 1.11 8.30
C ILE A 65 2.78 1.04 7.40
N PHE A 66 3.57 -0.03 7.54
CA PHE A 66 4.79 -0.21 6.77
C PHE A 66 4.53 -0.23 5.27
N THR A 67 3.57 -1.04 4.83
CA THR A 67 3.24 -1.20 3.40
C THR A 67 2.65 0.08 2.81
N THR A 68 1.89 0.85 3.58
CA THR A 68 1.35 2.15 3.15
C THR A 68 2.46 3.17 2.93
N ILE A 69 3.40 3.31 3.86
CA ILE A 69 4.56 4.21 3.72
C ILE A 69 5.42 3.80 2.52
N LEU A 70 5.75 2.51 2.42
CA LEU A 70 6.52 1.96 1.29
C LEU A 70 5.85 2.28 -0.04
N THR A 71 4.53 2.13 -0.11
CA THR A 71 3.76 2.41 -1.32
C THR A 71 3.78 3.90 -1.66
N CYS A 72 3.49 4.78 -0.70
CA CYS A 72 3.57 6.23 -0.90
C CYS A 72 4.95 6.67 -1.39
N LEU A 73 6.03 6.19 -0.77
CA LEU A 73 7.40 6.50 -1.19
C LEU A 73 7.68 6.01 -2.61
N THR A 74 7.23 4.81 -2.97
CA THR A 74 7.40 4.24 -4.30
C THR A 74 6.70 5.08 -5.36
N PHE A 75 5.44 5.45 -5.13
CA PHE A 75 4.66 6.26 -6.07
C PHE A 75 5.18 7.70 -6.18
N ILE A 76 5.56 8.33 -5.07
CA ILE A 76 6.18 9.67 -5.09
C ILE A 76 7.50 9.60 -5.87
N THR A 77 8.36 8.62 -5.59
CA THR A 77 9.65 8.49 -6.28
C THR A 77 9.45 8.32 -7.79
N ILE A 78 8.58 7.42 -8.20
CA ILE A 78 8.44 7.05 -9.62
C ILE A 78 7.71 8.14 -10.41
N TYR A 79 6.64 8.72 -9.88
CA TYR A 79 5.80 9.67 -10.64
C TYR A 79 6.20 11.14 -10.43
N PHE A 80 6.79 11.50 -9.29
CA PHE A 80 7.15 12.89 -8.98
C PHE A 80 8.63 13.20 -9.21
N LEU A 81 9.54 12.29 -8.82
CA LEU A 81 10.99 12.50 -8.98
C LEU A 81 11.52 12.06 -10.36
N PHE A 82 10.89 11.07 -10.99
CA PHE A 82 11.28 10.59 -12.34
C PHE A 82 10.20 10.78 -13.44
N PRO A 83 9.53 11.95 -13.56
CA PRO A 83 8.45 12.14 -14.54
C PRO A 83 8.94 12.10 -16.00
N ARG A 84 10.22 12.47 -16.24
CA ARG A 84 10.83 12.46 -17.58
C ARG A 84 10.88 11.06 -18.20
N PHE A 85 11.05 10.00 -17.39
CA PHE A 85 11.11 8.63 -17.90
C PHE A 85 9.77 8.08 -18.39
N ILE A 86 8.64 8.68 -18.00
CA ILE A 86 7.30 8.20 -18.42
C ILE A 86 6.73 9.05 -19.56
N PHE A 87 7.14 10.32 -19.72
CA PHE A 87 6.39 11.28 -20.54
C PHE A 87 7.17 12.01 -21.63
N THR A 88 8.50 11.91 -21.72
CA THR A 88 9.21 12.38 -22.93
C THR A 88 9.22 11.31 -24.00
N LYS A 89 8.72 11.66 -25.20
CA LYS A 89 8.78 10.87 -26.46
C LYS A 89 10.19 10.40 -26.88
N SER A 90 11.21 10.77 -26.12
CA SER A 90 12.60 10.37 -26.30
C SER A 90 12.96 9.36 -25.22
N ILE A 91 12.85 8.09 -25.58
CA ILE A 91 13.62 6.94 -25.06
C ILE A 91 13.68 6.88 -23.54
N SER A 92 12.68 6.24 -22.93
CA SER A 92 12.92 5.14 -22.02
C SER A 92 11.58 4.55 -21.60
N ASN A 93 11.33 3.30 -21.94
CA ASN A 93 10.30 2.54 -21.24
C ASN A 93 10.52 2.64 -19.71
N PRO A 94 9.47 2.65 -18.87
CA PRO A 94 9.66 2.52 -17.44
C PRO A 94 10.52 1.27 -17.19
N SER A 95 11.64 1.45 -16.48
CA SER A 95 12.59 0.37 -16.24
C SER A 95 11.87 -0.81 -15.62
N TRP A 96 12.24 -2.02 -16.01
CA TRP A 96 11.67 -3.25 -15.44
C TRP A 96 11.72 -3.25 -13.91
N ILE A 97 12.75 -2.61 -13.33
CA ILE A 97 12.90 -2.40 -11.89
C ILE A 97 11.76 -1.54 -11.32
N GLN A 98 11.37 -0.46 -12.00
CA GLN A 98 10.28 0.40 -11.55
C GLN A 98 8.93 -0.33 -11.65
N LYS A 99 8.73 -1.15 -12.70
CA LYS A 99 7.53 -1.99 -12.84
C LYS A 99 7.47 -3.05 -11.74
N ALA A 100 8.59 -3.71 -11.45
CA ALA A 100 8.69 -4.69 -10.38
C ALA A 100 8.44 -4.06 -9.01
N LEU A 101 9.02 -2.88 -8.75
CA LEU A 101 8.89 -2.18 -7.47
C LEU A 101 7.45 -1.68 -7.23
N THR A 102 6.81 -1.08 -8.23
CA THR A 102 5.39 -0.67 -8.13
C THR A 102 4.46 -1.86 -7.97
N SER A 103 4.69 -2.94 -8.72
CA SER A 103 3.92 -4.17 -8.58
C SER A 103 4.08 -4.78 -7.19
N LEU A 104 5.31 -4.83 -6.66
CA LEU A 104 5.60 -5.36 -5.34
C LEU A 104 4.97 -4.52 -4.24
N ALA A 105 5.11 -3.19 -4.31
CA ALA A 105 4.49 -2.27 -3.35
C ALA A 105 2.95 -2.41 -3.35
N THR A 106 2.34 -2.47 -4.54
CA THR A 106 0.89 -2.65 -4.68
C THR A 106 0.44 -4.02 -4.14
N LEU A 107 1.20 -5.07 -4.40
CA LEU A 107 0.92 -6.42 -3.87
C LEU A 107 0.98 -6.42 -2.34
N LEU A 108 2.04 -5.87 -1.75
CA LEU A 108 2.21 -5.78 -0.30
C LEU A 108 1.11 -4.94 0.36
N LEU A 109 0.69 -3.85 -0.28
CA LEU A 109 -0.46 -3.05 0.18
C LEU A 109 -1.76 -3.86 0.12
N THR A 110 -1.95 -4.67 -0.94
CA THR A 110 -3.14 -5.52 -1.09
C THR A 110 -3.20 -6.56 0.02
N THR A 111 -2.08 -7.25 0.28
CA THR A 111 -2.01 -8.27 1.33
C THR A 111 -2.18 -7.66 2.72
N SER A 112 -1.71 -6.43 2.95
CA SER A 112 -1.91 -5.75 4.24
C SER A 112 -3.35 -5.32 4.46
N LEU A 113 -4.03 -4.78 3.44
CA LEU A 113 -5.44 -4.42 3.51
C LEU A 113 -6.32 -5.66 3.72
N LEU A 114 -6.03 -6.76 3.03
CA LEU A 114 -6.73 -8.04 3.23
C LEU A 114 -6.54 -8.56 4.64
N ALA A 115 -5.29 -8.63 5.12
CA ALA A 115 -5.00 -9.08 6.48
C ALA A 115 -5.68 -8.20 7.54
N PHE A 116 -5.63 -6.88 7.36
CA PHE A 116 -6.28 -5.94 8.26
C PHE A 116 -7.81 -6.08 8.23
N THR A 117 -8.42 -6.25 7.05
CA THR A 117 -9.85 -6.54 6.89
C THR A 117 -10.26 -7.81 7.63
N VAL A 118 -9.52 -8.90 7.44
CA VAL A 118 -9.83 -10.19 8.07
C VAL A 118 -9.73 -10.08 9.60
N ILE A 119 -8.66 -9.48 10.13
CA ILE A 119 -8.50 -9.36 11.59
C ILE A 119 -9.56 -8.43 12.18
N LEU A 120 -9.82 -7.27 11.55
CA LEU A 120 -10.82 -6.33 12.02
C LEU A 120 -12.24 -6.95 12.04
N ALA A 121 -12.57 -7.75 11.03
CA ALA A 121 -13.89 -8.37 10.90
C ALA A 121 -14.09 -9.64 11.74
N THR A 122 -13.03 -10.42 11.98
CA THR A 122 -13.16 -11.78 12.57
C THR A 122 -12.66 -11.89 13.99
N ARG A 123 -11.79 -10.98 14.44
CA ARG A 123 -11.15 -11.10 15.75
C ARG A 123 -11.80 -10.17 16.77
N LYS A 124 -11.79 -10.68 18.00
CA LYS A 124 -12.11 -9.96 19.23
C LYS A 124 -10.89 -10.03 20.13
N MET A 125 -10.70 -9.04 20.98
CA MET A 125 -9.65 -9.02 21.97
C MET A 125 -9.87 -10.17 22.95
N SER A 126 -8.95 -11.14 22.98
CA SER A 126 -9.00 -12.27 23.92
C SER A 126 -7.94 -12.06 24.99
N PHE A 127 -8.40 -11.90 26.22
CA PHE A 127 -7.55 -12.10 27.39
C PHE A 127 -7.30 -13.61 27.50
N GLY A 128 -6.07 -14.02 27.86
CA GLY A 128 -5.75 -15.43 28.07
C GLY A 128 -6.55 -16.05 29.22
N ASP A 129 -6.14 -17.24 29.70
CA ASP A 129 -6.82 -17.93 30.79
C ASP A 129 -6.66 -17.15 32.12
N VAL A 130 -7.55 -16.19 32.34
CA VAL A 130 -7.63 -15.36 33.54
C VAL A 130 -8.80 -15.86 34.36
N GLY A 131 -8.53 -16.22 35.62
CA GLY A 131 -9.54 -16.81 36.49
C GLY A 131 -10.81 -15.94 36.58
N PRO A 132 -11.99 -16.54 36.85
CA PRO A 132 -13.31 -15.94 36.66
C PRO A 132 -13.60 -14.67 37.49
N ARG A 133 -12.73 -14.30 38.44
CA ARG A 133 -12.82 -13.03 39.18
C ARG A 133 -12.15 -11.86 38.47
N VAL A 134 -11.21 -12.12 37.56
CA VAL A 134 -10.45 -11.09 36.83
C VAL A 134 -11.23 -10.63 35.60
N THR A 135 -11.99 -11.52 34.96
CA THR A 135 -12.87 -11.18 33.83
C THR A 135 -13.93 -10.14 34.22
N VAL A 136 -14.47 -10.21 35.44
CA VAL A 136 -15.48 -9.26 35.94
C VAL A 136 -14.91 -7.84 36.08
N TYR A 137 -13.68 -7.67 36.57
CA TYR A 137 -13.03 -6.36 36.66
C TYR A 137 -12.60 -5.80 35.30
N LEU A 138 -12.29 -6.67 34.33
CA LEU A 138 -12.04 -6.24 32.96
C LEU A 138 -13.33 -5.85 32.24
N ASP A 139 -14.43 -6.58 32.42
CA ASP A 139 -15.73 -6.25 31.83
C ASP A 139 -16.29 -4.93 32.40
N GLU A 140 -16.25 -4.76 33.72
CA GLU A 140 -16.72 -3.54 34.38
C GLU A 140 -15.83 -2.31 34.10
N GLY A 141 -14.53 -2.53 33.85
CA GLY A 141 -13.56 -1.45 33.62
C GLY A 141 -13.35 -1.06 32.16
N LEU A 142 -13.55 -1.98 31.21
CA LEU A 142 -13.29 -1.76 29.78
C LEU A 142 -14.55 -1.63 28.93
N GLY A 143 -15.71 -2.10 29.42
CA GLY A 143 -16.96 -2.12 28.67
C GLY A 143 -16.95 -3.15 27.53
N GLU A 144 -18.05 -3.89 27.34
CA GLU A 144 -18.19 -4.90 26.27
C GLU A 144 -17.86 -4.36 24.87
N GLU A 145 -18.08 -3.07 24.62
CA GLU A 145 -17.80 -2.39 23.33
C GLU A 145 -16.30 -2.33 22.97
N SER A 146 -15.39 -2.46 23.95
CA SER A 146 -13.93 -2.37 23.73
C SER A 146 -13.30 -3.70 23.29
N LEU A 147 -14.07 -4.79 23.31
CA LEU A 147 -13.58 -6.15 23.06
C LEU A 147 -13.66 -6.58 21.59
N VAL A 148 -14.43 -5.89 20.74
CA VAL A 148 -14.62 -6.25 19.33
C VAL A 148 -13.89 -5.24 18.45
N TYR A 149 -12.90 -5.68 17.66
CA TYR A 149 -12.14 -4.74 16.82
C TYR A 149 -12.98 -4.07 15.73
N ALA A 150 -14.09 -4.70 15.31
CA ALA A 150 -15.03 -4.14 14.35
C ALA A 150 -15.76 -2.89 14.87
N ASP A 151 -15.86 -2.73 16.19
CA ASP A 151 -16.52 -1.57 16.81
C ASP A 151 -15.58 -0.36 16.94
N ASP A 152 -14.27 -0.54 16.66
CA ASP A 152 -13.37 0.61 16.48
C ASP A 152 -13.65 1.30 15.13
N GLY A 153 -14.57 2.27 15.17
CA GLY A 153 -14.92 3.10 14.03
C GLY A 153 -13.74 3.81 13.37
N ARG A 154 -12.62 4.01 14.09
CA ARG A 154 -11.40 4.62 13.52
C ARG A 154 -10.62 3.61 12.69
N GLY A 155 -10.48 2.38 13.18
CA GLY A 155 -9.91 1.27 12.43
C GLY A 155 -10.71 0.96 11.16
N VAL A 156 -12.04 0.95 11.26
CA VAL A 156 -12.94 0.77 10.10
C VAL A 156 -12.81 1.93 9.12
N ALA A 157 -12.84 3.18 9.58
CA ALA A 157 -12.67 4.35 8.71
C ALA A 157 -11.31 4.33 8.00
N GLY A 158 -10.23 3.98 8.72
CA GLY A 158 -8.90 3.79 8.16
C GLY A 158 -8.91 2.75 7.05
N LEU A 159 -9.49 1.58 7.32
CA LEU A 159 -9.59 0.49 6.35
C LEU A 159 -10.36 0.89 5.09
N VAL A 160 -11.51 1.55 5.23
CA VAL A 160 -12.33 2.00 4.09
C VAL A 160 -11.55 2.99 3.23
N VAL A 161 -10.94 4.00 3.85
CA VAL A 161 -10.11 4.99 3.13
C VAL A 161 -8.92 4.31 2.46
N GLY A 162 -8.31 3.31 3.12
CA GLY A 162 -7.22 2.50 2.57
C GLY A 162 -7.62 1.73 1.31
N TRP A 163 -8.79 1.09 1.30
CA TRP A 163 -9.33 0.45 0.10
C TRP A 163 -9.62 1.43 -1.05
N VAL A 164 -10.14 2.62 -0.75
CA VAL A 164 -10.34 3.66 -1.77
C VAL A 164 -8.99 4.14 -2.34
N GLY A 165 -7.98 4.34 -1.49
CA GLY A 165 -6.62 4.64 -1.92
C GLY A 165 -6.01 3.53 -2.77
N TRP A 166 -6.26 2.26 -2.42
CA TRP A 166 -5.77 1.10 -3.18
C TRP A 166 -6.27 1.08 -4.62
N PHE A 167 -7.52 1.48 -4.90
CA PHE A 167 -8.01 1.58 -6.28
C PHE A 167 -7.15 2.52 -7.12
N GLY A 168 -6.75 3.67 -6.55
CA GLY A 168 -5.84 4.60 -7.23
C GLY A 168 -4.47 3.99 -7.50
N ALA A 169 -3.91 3.27 -6.50
CA ALA A 169 -2.62 2.57 -6.65
C ALA A 169 -2.68 1.48 -7.74
N ALA A 170 -3.77 0.71 -7.79
CA ALA A 170 -3.98 -0.32 -8.80
C ALA A 170 -4.09 0.27 -10.22
N VAL A 171 -4.82 1.39 -10.37
CA VAL A 171 -4.91 2.11 -11.65
C VAL A 171 -3.53 2.60 -12.10
N LEU A 172 -2.77 3.24 -11.22
CA LEU A 172 -1.43 3.73 -11.54
C LEU A 172 -0.47 2.58 -11.91
N CYS A 173 -0.50 1.48 -11.15
CA CYS A 173 0.26 0.28 -11.47
C CYS A 173 -0.13 -0.29 -12.85
N GLY A 174 -1.43 -0.33 -13.17
CA GLY A 174 -1.92 -0.76 -14.48
C GLY A 174 -1.45 0.14 -15.63
N LEU A 175 -1.53 1.46 -15.45
CA LEU A 175 -1.04 2.44 -16.43
C LEU A 175 0.46 2.25 -16.72
N MET A 176 1.24 1.95 -15.68
CA MET A 176 2.68 1.71 -15.81
C MET A 176 3.00 0.42 -16.58
N MET A 177 2.20 -0.64 -16.39
CA MET A 177 2.36 -1.90 -17.12
C MET A 177 1.95 -1.76 -18.60
N VAL A 178 0.86 -1.05 -18.88
CA VAL A 178 0.36 -0.81 -20.25
C VAL A 178 1.28 0.15 -21.02
N GLY A 179 1.85 1.14 -20.34
CA GLY A 179 2.78 2.11 -20.93
C GLY A 179 3.98 1.47 -21.63
N GLY A 180 4.44 0.29 -21.17
CA GLY A 180 5.56 -0.42 -21.82
C GLY A 180 5.18 -1.33 -22.99
N LYS A 181 3.92 -1.74 -23.14
CA LYS A 181 3.51 -2.70 -24.19
C LYS A 181 3.43 -2.06 -25.58
N LYS A 182 3.19 -0.75 -25.67
CA LYS A 182 3.09 -0.05 -26.96
C LYS A 182 4.43 0.10 -27.67
N ASP A 183 5.54 0.04 -26.93
CA ASP A 183 6.87 0.21 -27.50
C ASP A 183 7.53 -1.14 -27.85
N GLU A 184 7.21 -2.22 -27.13
CA GLU A 184 7.69 -3.59 -27.46
C GLU A 184 7.16 -4.06 -28.82
N GLN A 185 5.91 -3.74 -29.17
CA GLN A 185 5.33 -4.13 -30.46
C GLN A 185 5.92 -3.37 -31.66
N LYS A 186 6.64 -2.27 -31.42
CA LYS A 186 7.27 -1.45 -32.45
C LYS A 186 8.76 -1.77 -32.65
N GLY A 187 9.38 -2.51 -31.73
CA GLY A 187 10.79 -2.88 -31.78
C GLY A 187 11.11 -4.22 -32.47
N ASP A 188 10.10 -5.06 -32.73
CA ASP A 188 10.30 -6.43 -33.26
C ASP A 188 10.18 -6.51 -34.80
N GLY A 189 9.97 -5.37 -35.49
CA GLY A 189 9.69 -5.32 -36.93
C GLY A 189 10.78 -4.74 -37.84
N ASP A 190 11.76 -3.99 -37.31
CA ASP A 190 12.70 -3.18 -38.12
C ASP A 190 14.18 -3.55 -37.89
N GLY A 191 14.48 -4.86 -37.82
CA GLY A 191 15.83 -5.37 -37.52
C GLY A 191 16.38 -6.42 -38.48
N LYS A 192 15.82 -6.58 -39.68
CA LYS A 192 16.37 -7.44 -40.73
C LYS A 192 16.64 -6.60 -41.99
N TRP A 193 17.78 -6.89 -42.64
CA TRP A 193 18.36 -6.22 -43.81
C TRP A 193 19.13 -4.93 -43.41
N VAL A 194 20.45 -4.84 -43.45
CA VAL A 194 21.34 -5.11 -44.59
C VAL A 194 22.72 -5.55 -44.08
N GLU A 195 23.07 -6.81 -44.36
CA GLU A 195 24.47 -7.24 -44.47
C GLU A 195 24.63 -7.79 -45.89
N LYS A 196 25.13 -6.95 -46.80
CA LYS A 196 25.75 -7.38 -48.06
C LYS A 196 26.58 -6.23 -48.60
N GLY A 197 27.89 -6.48 -48.65
CA GLY A 197 28.92 -5.46 -48.78
C GLY A 197 29.21 -4.99 -50.20
N GLU A 198 30.19 -4.11 -50.27
CA GLU A 198 31.02 -3.86 -51.45
C GLU A 198 32.42 -3.51 -50.95
N VAL A 199 33.37 -4.36 -51.31
CA VAL A 199 34.80 -4.10 -51.29
C VAL A 199 35.08 -3.31 -52.56
N GLU A 200 35.48 -2.04 -52.45
CA GLU A 200 36.17 -1.36 -53.54
C GLU A 200 37.62 -1.09 -53.12
N GLU A 201 38.47 -1.92 -53.71
CA GLU A 201 39.91 -1.78 -53.86
C GLU A 201 40.16 -0.63 -54.86
N SER A 202 40.89 0.42 -54.47
CA SER A 202 41.41 1.42 -55.41
C SER A 202 42.92 1.39 -55.42
N SER A 203 43.47 1.05 -56.59
CA SER A 203 44.88 1.05 -56.99
C SER A 203 45.60 2.37 -56.78
#